data_AF-A0A671KDB9-F1
#
_entry.id   AF-A0A671KDB9-F1
#
_cell.length_a   1.000
_cell.length_b   1.000
_cell.length_c   1.000
_cell.angle_alpha   90.00
_cell.angle_beta   90.00
_cell.angle_gamma   90.00
#
_symmetry.space_group_name_H-M   'P 1'
#
loop_
_entity.id
_entity.type
_entity.pdbx_description
1 polymer ?
#
loop_
_entity_poly.entity_id
_entity_poly.type
_entity_poly.pdbx_seq_one_letter_code
_entity_poly.pdbx_strand_id
1 'polypeptide(L)'
;IQESMFEVLTSEASYLRSLRVLKDHFLGSRELNETLVIHDRRALFSNLLQVYEVSERFIGDLLKRVDESVVISDVCDIIYEHSENHFSVFIDYVRNQQYQEKTYSRLMESNRDFSLVMRRLESSPLCKHLPFTSFMLLPFQRITRIKILIQVRYLYILLMFSKNTCSSNFSIKCEMIRQYRLGTQTA
;
A
#
# COMPACT_ATOMS: atom_id res chain seq x y z
N ILE A 1 25.88 -3.76 4.28
CA ILE A 1 25.44 -2.49 3.64
C ILE A 1 24.90 -2.73 2.23
N GLN A 2 25.58 -3.50 1.36
CA GLN A 2 25.00 -3.91 0.06
C GLN A 2 23.77 -4.82 0.20
N GLU A 3 23.76 -5.75 1.16
CA GLU A 3 22.61 -6.64 1.39
C GLU A 3 21.33 -5.88 1.80
N SER A 4 21.45 -4.90 2.70
CA SER A 4 20.31 -4.05 3.12
C SER A 4 19.75 -3.22 1.96
N MET A 5 20.59 -2.82 1.01
CA MET A 5 20.15 -2.09 -0.19
C MET A 5 19.35 -2.97 -1.12
N PHE A 6 19.87 -4.18 -1.38
CA PHE A 6 19.19 -5.16 -2.20
C PHE A 6 17.84 -5.57 -1.59
N GLU A 7 17.77 -5.70 -0.26
CA GLU A 7 16.51 -5.95 0.46
C GLU A 7 15.49 -4.82 0.28
N VAL A 8 15.90 -3.55 0.43
CA VAL A 8 15.02 -2.39 0.21
C VAL A 8 14.51 -2.37 -1.23
N LEU A 9 15.40 -2.54 -2.21
CA LEU A 9 15.05 -2.48 -3.63
C LEU A 9 14.15 -3.64 -4.06
N THR A 10 14.48 -4.87 -3.67
CA THR A 10 13.66 -6.05 -3.99
C THR A 10 12.30 -6.02 -3.29
N SER A 11 12.26 -5.59 -2.04
CA SER A 11 11.00 -5.41 -1.32
C SER A 11 10.14 -4.32 -1.96
N GLU A 12 10.75 -3.24 -2.46
CA GLU A 12 10.00 -2.16 -3.11
C GLU A 12 9.53 -2.51 -4.53
N ALA A 13 10.35 -3.22 -5.29
CA ALA A 13 9.93 -3.79 -6.57
C ALA A 13 8.74 -4.74 -6.41
N SER A 14 8.77 -5.56 -5.36
CA SER A 14 7.69 -6.50 -5.04
C SER A 14 6.43 -5.76 -4.59
N TYR A 15 6.56 -4.72 -3.77
CA TYR A 15 5.45 -3.88 -3.36
C TYR A 15 4.80 -3.17 -4.54
N LEU A 16 5.58 -2.49 -5.38
CA LEU A 16 5.07 -1.76 -6.55
C LEU A 16 4.38 -2.70 -7.55
N ARG A 17 4.90 -3.92 -7.72
CA ARG A 17 4.25 -4.94 -8.56
C ARG A 17 2.86 -5.30 -8.03
N SER A 18 2.70 -5.51 -6.73
CA SER A 18 1.40 -5.78 -6.12
C SER A 18 0.47 -4.56 -6.19
N LEU A 19 1.00 -3.34 -5.99
CA LEU A 19 0.24 -2.10 -6.12
C LEU A 19 -0.23 -1.86 -7.56
N ARG A 20 0.57 -2.29 -8.55
CA ARG A 20 0.20 -2.25 -9.97
C ARG A 20 -1.00 -3.15 -10.28
N VAL A 21 -1.14 -4.30 -9.62
CA VAL A 21 -2.36 -5.11 -9.73
C VAL A 21 -3.57 -4.31 -9.24
N LEU A 22 -3.46 -3.64 -8.08
CA LEU A 22 -4.54 -2.79 -7.56
C LEU A 22 -4.92 -1.65 -8.54
N LYS A 23 -3.92 -1.00 -9.15
CA LYS A 23 -4.11 0.09 -10.10
C LYS A 23 -4.65 -0.37 -11.45
N ASP A 24 -3.96 -1.30 -12.11
CA ASP A 24 -4.21 -1.60 -13.53
C ASP A 24 -5.30 -2.67 -13.69
N HIS A 25 -5.33 -3.68 -12.81
CA HIS A 25 -6.28 -4.79 -12.90
C HIS A 25 -7.63 -4.47 -12.26
N PHE A 26 -7.64 -3.83 -11.07
CA PHE A 26 -8.89 -3.46 -10.40
C PHE A 26 -9.37 -2.07 -10.81
N LEU A 27 -8.62 -1.01 -10.48
CA LEU A 27 -9.03 0.37 -10.79
C LEU A 27 -9.14 0.62 -12.31
N GLY A 28 -8.29 -0.02 -13.11
CA GLY A 28 -8.29 0.05 -14.58
C GLY A 28 -9.36 -0.80 -15.28
N SER A 29 -10.06 -1.70 -14.57
CA SER A 29 -11.08 -2.55 -15.18
C SER A 29 -12.29 -1.75 -15.63
N ARG A 30 -12.58 -1.74 -16.93
CA ARG A 30 -13.76 -1.08 -17.51
C ARG A 30 -15.05 -1.69 -16.96
N GLU A 31 -15.13 -3.02 -16.96
CA GLU A 31 -16.29 -3.75 -16.46
C GLU A 31 -16.57 -3.44 -14.98
N LEU A 32 -15.52 -3.32 -14.14
CA LEU A 32 -15.72 -2.96 -12.74
C LEU A 32 -16.21 -1.51 -12.61
N ASN A 33 -15.62 -0.60 -13.38
CA ASN A 33 -15.98 0.82 -13.37
C ASN A 33 -17.43 1.05 -13.83
N GLU A 34 -17.97 0.24 -14.73
CA GLU A 34 -19.38 0.32 -15.17
C GLU A 34 -20.37 -0.06 -14.05
N THR A 35 -19.95 -0.89 -13.09
CA THR A 35 -20.78 -1.27 -11.93
C THR A 35 -20.76 -0.24 -10.79
N LEU A 36 -19.89 0.77 -10.88
CA LEU A 36 -19.61 1.71 -9.80
C LEU A 36 -20.10 3.12 -10.12
N VAL A 37 -20.79 3.74 -9.15
CA VAL A 37 -20.98 5.20 -9.18
C VAL A 37 -19.70 5.93 -8.79
N ILE A 38 -19.55 7.17 -9.24
CA ILE A 38 -18.33 7.98 -9.03
C ILE A 38 -17.95 8.08 -7.54
N HIS A 39 -18.94 8.25 -6.66
CA HIS A 39 -18.72 8.34 -5.22
C HIS A 39 -18.12 7.05 -4.66
N ASP A 40 -18.70 5.90 -5.02
CA ASP A 40 -18.26 4.59 -4.53
C ASP A 40 -16.88 4.23 -5.06
N ARG A 41 -16.59 4.57 -6.32
CA ARG A 41 -15.24 4.43 -6.88
C ARG A 41 -14.22 5.26 -6.11
N ARG A 42 -14.52 6.54 -5.82
CA ARG A 42 -13.62 7.40 -5.03
C ARG A 42 -13.44 6.87 -3.61
N ALA A 43 -14.51 6.38 -2.99
CA ALA A 43 -14.45 5.81 -1.64
C ALA A 43 -13.65 4.50 -1.61
N LEU A 44 -13.76 3.65 -2.64
CA LEU A 44 -13.10 2.35 -2.72
C LEU A 44 -11.60 2.44 -3.00
N PHE A 45 -11.18 3.39 -3.85
CA PHE A 45 -9.78 3.52 -4.27
C PHE A 45 -9.05 4.70 -3.63
N SER A 46 -9.74 5.61 -2.93
CA SER A 46 -9.15 6.78 -2.27
C SER A 46 -8.17 7.54 -3.21
N ASN A 47 -7.00 7.91 -2.70
CA ASN A 47 -5.87 8.49 -3.42
C ASN A 47 -4.85 7.45 -3.92
N LEU A 48 -5.28 6.24 -4.28
CA LEU A 48 -4.40 5.14 -4.75
C LEU A 48 -3.41 5.58 -5.84
N LEU A 49 -3.84 6.40 -6.80
CA LEU A 49 -2.96 6.84 -7.89
C LEU A 49 -1.76 7.64 -7.36
N GLN A 50 -1.98 8.52 -6.38
CA GLN A 50 -0.90 9.28 -5.76
C GLN A 50 0.05 8.37 -4.98
N VAL A 51 -0.50 7.37 -4.27
CA VAL A 51 0.31 6.35 -3.58
C VAL A 51 1.18 5.58 -4.58
N TYR A 52 0.62 5.19 -5.72
CA TYR A 52 1.35 4.52 -6.79
C TYR A 52 2.46 5.41 -7.37
N GLU A 53 2.16 6.67 -7.69
CA GLU A 53 3.13 7.62 -8.25
C GLU A 53 4.31 7.87 -7.29
N VAL A 54 4.05 8.06 -6.01
CA VAL A 54 5.10 8.21 -5.00
C VAL A 54 5.96 6.95 -4.88
N SER A 55 5.33 5.78 -4.89
CA SER A 55 6.03 4.50 -4.81
C SER A 55 6.89 4.24 -6.05
N GLU A 56 6.39 4.60 -7.24
CA GLU A 56 7.10 4.48 -8.51
C GLU A 56 8.29 5.44 -8.59
N ARG A 57 8.13 6.68 -8.11
CA ARG A 57 9.24 7.63 -8.00
C ARG A 57 10.32 7.12 -7.06
N PHE A 58 9.93 6.64 -5.88
CA PHE A 58 10.88 6.17 -4.87
C PHE A 58 11.74 5.01 -5.39
N ILE A 59 11.15 4.00 -6.02
CA ILE A 59 11.96 2.92 -6.62
C ILE A 59 12.81 3.42 -7.79
N GLY A 60 12.33 4.39 -8.57
CA GLY A 60 13.10 5.01 -9.65
C GLY A 60 14.37 5.68 -9.14
N ASP A 61 14.27 6.45 -8.05
CA ASP A 61 15.41 7.11 -7.43
C ASP A 61 16.40 6.10 -6.82
N LEU A 62 15.89 5.01 -6.22
CA LEU A 62 16.73 3.91 -5.74
C LEU A 62 17.49 3.23 -6.89
N LEU A 63 16.81 2.91 -8.01
CA LEU A 63 17.44 2.29 -9.17
C LEU A 63 18.50 3.19 -9.80
N LYS A 64 18.21 4.50 -9.91
CA LYS A 64 19.17 5.48 -10.41
C LYS A 64 20.45 5.49 -9.58
N ARG A 65 20.35 5.41 -8.25
CA ARG A 65 21.52 5.32 -7.36
C ARG A 65 22.35 4.04 -7.60
N VAL A 66 21.69 2.93 -7.95
CA VAL A 66 22.38 1.69 -8.32
C VAL A 66 23.13 1.85 -9.65
N ASP A 67 22.52 2.53 -10.62
CA ASP A 67 23.13 2.74 -11.94
C ASP A 67 24.32 3.71 -11.89
N GLU A 68 24.32 4.67 -10.95
CA GLU A 68 25.38 5.68 -10.79
C GLU A 68 26.70 5.12 -10.24
N SER A 69 26.68 4.02 -9.47
CA SER A 69 27.89 3.46 -8.86
C SER A 69 27.79 1.96 -8.58
N VAL A 70 28.84 1.21 -8.95
CA VAL A 70 29.00 -0.22 -8.63
C VAL A 70 29.01 -0.46 -7.11
N VAL A 71 29.51 0.52 -6.35
CA VAL A 71 29.44 0.53 -4.89
C VAL A 71 28.38 1.52 -4.47
N ILE A 72 27.21 1.01 -4.10
CA ILE A 72 26.09 1.83 -3.63
C ILE A 72 26.48 2.48 -2.30
N SER A 73 26.70 3.80 -2.33
CA SER A 73 26.66 4.63 -1.14
C SER A 73 25.24 4.59 -0.57
N ASP A 74 25.12 4.68 0.75
CA ASP A 74 23.86 4.60 1.47
C ASP A 74 22.69 5.36 0.79
N VAL A 75 21.45 4.84 0.90
CA VAL A 75 20.22 5.49 0.38
C VAL A 75 19.40 6.19 1.46
N CYS A 76 19.97 6.38 2.64
CA CYS A 76 19.26 7.08 3.71
C CYS A 76 18.89 8.51 3.34
N ASP A 77 19.65 9.16 2.46
CA ASP A 77 19.30 10.46 1.89
C ASP A 77 18.01 10.39 1.04
N ILE A 78 17.89 9.39 0.16
CA ILE A 78 16.70 9.15 -0.66
C ILE A 78 15.50 8.80 0.23
N ILE A 79 15.68 7.88 1.18
CA ILE A 79 14.61 7.49 2.11
C ILE A 79 14.14 8.70 2.92
N TYR A 80 15.08 9.53 3.40
CA TYR A 80 14.76 10.71 4.19
C TYR A 80 13.97 11.73 3.37
N GLU A 81 14.44 12.09 2.18
CA GLU A 81 13.75 13.03 1.28
C GLU A 81 12.32 12.58 0.98
N HIS A 82 12.15 11.31 0.62
CA HIS A 82 10.82 10.77 0.34
C HIS A 82 9.91 10.71 1.56
N SER A 83 10.49 10.42 2.74
CA SER A 83 9.74 10.36 3.98
C SER A 83 9.20 11.72 4.42
N GLU A 84 9.96 12.79 4.20
CA GLU A 84 9.57 14.15 4.59
C GLU A 84 8.59 14.76 3.60
N ASN A 85 8.79 14.53 2.29
CA ASN A 85 8.08 15.27 1.25
C ASN A 85 6.90 14.51 0.64
N HIS A 86 6.98 13.18 0.53
CA HIS A 86 6.06 12.41 -0.32
C HIS A 86 5.22 11.39 0.46
N PHE A 87 5.68 10.91 1.63
CA PHE A 87 5.00 9.81 2.33
C PHE A 87 3.70 10.18 3.06
N SER A 88 3.35 11.46 3.12
CA SER A 88 2.05 11.93 3.62
C SER A 88 0.87 11.31 2.85
N VAL A 89 1.04 11.00 1.56
CA VAL A 89 -0.02 10.37 0.74
C VAL A 89 -0.46 9.00 1.28
N PHE A 90 0.45 8.24 1.89
CA PHE A 90 0.12 6.95 2.51
C PHE A 90 -0.72 7.15 3.78
N ILE A 91 -0.50 8.24 4.51
CA ILE A 91 -1.28 8.57 5.69
C ILE A 91 -2.73 8.86 5.30
N ASP A 92 -2.92 9.64 4.23
CA ASP A 92 -4.26 9.97 3.72
C ASP A 92 -4.99 8.73 3.19
N TYR A 93 -4.28 7.84 2.48
CA TYR A 93 -4.84 6.57 2.04
C TYR A 93 -5.33 5.74 3.23
N VAL A 94 -4.46 5.58 4.23
CA VAL A 94 -4.74 4.74 5.40
C VAL A 94 -5.81 5.37 6.30
N ARG A 95 -5.91 6.69 6.36
CA ARG A 95 -6.99 7.39 7.07
C ARG A 95 -8.36 7.01 6.50
N ASN A 96 -8.44 6.83 5.19
CA ASN A 96 -9.68 6.48 4.50
C ASN A 96 -9.98 4.97 4.48
N GLN A 97 -9.10 4.13 5.04
CA GLN A 97 -9.20 2.66 4.96
C GLN A 97 -10.54 2.12 5.48
N GLN A 98 -11.04 2.64 6.61
CA GLN A 98 -12.30 2.18 7.18
C GLN A 98 -13.49 2.47 6.25
N TYR A 99 -13.45 3.58 5.50
CA TYR A 99 -14.48 3.93 4.53
C TYR A 99 -14.39 3.05 3.27
N GLN A 100 -13.17 2.73 2.83
CA GLN A 100 -12.92 1.78 1.73
C GLN A 100 -13.53 0.41 2.06
N GLU A 101 -13.25 -0.12 3.24
CA GLU A 101 -13.76 -1.42 3.70
C GLU A 101 -15.28 -1.45 3.82
N LYS A 102 -15.89 -0.43 4.44
CA LYS A 102 -17.35 -0.33 4.53
C LYS A 102 -18.01 -0.26 3.14
N THR A 103 -17.39 0.50 2.22
CA THR A 103 -17.89 0.62 0.84
C THR A 103 -17.78 -0.70 0.11
N TYR A 104 -16.65 -1.40 0.24
CA TYR A 104 -16.45 -2.72 -0.35
C TYR A 104 -17.49 -3.73 0.15
N SER A 105 -17.64 -3.88 1.47
CA SER A 105 -18.62 -4.82 2.04
C SER A 105 -20.04 -4.53 1.58
N ARG A 106 -20.46 -3.26 1.65
CA ARG A 106 -21.78 -2.83 1.17
C ARG A 106 -21.97 -3.17 -0.31
N LEU A 107 -20.99 -2.92 -1.17
CA LEU A 107 -21.09 -3.21 -2.61
C LEU A 107 -21.15 -4.71 -2.89
N MET A 108 -20.37 -5.52 -2.16
CA MET A 108 -20.41 -6.99 -2.30
C MET A 108 -21.77 -7.57 -1.92
N GLU A 109 -22.47 -6.96 -0.95
CA GLU A 109 -23.80 -7.40 -0.50
C GLU A 109 -24.94 -6.86 -1.36
N SER A 110 -24.89 -5.58 -1.75
CA SER A 110 -26.01 -4.86 -2.36
C SER A 110 -25.94 -4.74 -3.89
N ASN A 111 -24.76 -4.90 -4.50
CA ASN A 111 -24.57 -4.74 -5.93
C ASN A 111 -24.10 -6.06 -6.56
N ARG A 112 -25.05 -6.79 -7.16
CA ARG A 112 -24.79 -8.11 -7.75
C ARG A 112 -23.75 -8.04 -8.86
N ASP A 113 -23.84 -7.06 -9.76
CA ASP A 113 -22.92 -6.94 -10.89
C ASP A 113 -21.51 -6.66 -10.42
N PHE A 114 -21.33 -5.73 -9.47
CA PHE A 114 -20.05 -5.49 -8.81
C PHE A 114 -19.49 -6.78 -8.20
N SER A 115 -20.30 -7.53 -7.44
CA SER A 115 -19.85 -8.76 -6.78
C SER A 115 -19.40 -9.85 -7.77
N LEU A 116 -19.99 -9.90 -8.97
CA LEU A 116 -19.66 -10.87 -10.01
C LEU A 116 -18.37 -10.48 -10.72
N VAL A 117 -18.26 -9.20 -11.10
CA VAL A 117 -17.03 -8.68 -11.72
C VAL A 117 -15.86 -8.79 -10.74
N MET A 118 -16.05 -8.42 -9.48
CA MET A 118 -15.00 -8.50 -8.45
C MET A 118 -14.49 -9.93 -8.27
N ARG A 119 -15.39 -10.91 -8.11
CA ARG A 119 -14.99 -12.33 -8.00
C ARG A 119 -14.24 -12.83 -9.23
N ARG A 120 -14.65 -12.40 -10.43
CA ARG A 120 -13.92 -12.72 -11.67
C ARG A 120 -12.52 -12.11 -11.66
N LEU A 121 -12.39 -10.84 -11.26
CA LEU A 121 -11.08 -10.18 -11.16
C LEU A 121 -10.18 -10.87 -10.14
N GLU A 122 -10.69 -11.25 -8.97
CA GLU A 122 -9.93 -11.98 -7.94
C GLU A 122 -9.48 -13.38 -8.39
N SER A 123 -10.23 -14.01 -9.29
CA SER A 123 -9.86 -15.31 -9.88
C SER A 123 -8.69 -15.23 -10.87
N SER A 124 -8.27 -14.02 -11.26
CA SER A 124 -7.15 -13.81 -12.17
C SER A 124 -5.84 -14.35 -11.57
N PRO A 125 -4.97 -15.00 -12.38
CA PRO A 125 -3.65 -15.43 -11.92
C PRO A 125 -2.77 -14.25 -11.46
N LEU A 126 -3.06 -13.03 -11.90
CA LEU A 126 -2.37 -11.81 -11.45
C LEU A 126 -2.56 -11.57 -9.94
N CYS A 127 -3.70 -12.01 -9.38
CA CYS A 127 -4.03 -11.85 -7.98
C CYS A 127 -3.37 -12.92 -7.09
N LYS A 128 -2.83 -14.01 -7.66
CA LYS A 128 -2.19 -15.12 -6.92
C LYS A 128 -3.06 -15.65 -5.77
N HIS A 129 -4.36 -15.79 -6.02
CA HIS A 129 -5.37 -16.20 -5.04
C HIS A 129 -5.56 -15.26 -3.85
N LEU A 130 -5.05 -14.03 -3.92
CA LEU A 130 -5.30 -13.01 -2.91
C LEU A 130 -6.60 -12.26 -3.23
N PRO A 131 -7.47 -12.03 -2.24
CA PRO A 131 -8.65 -11.20 -2.41
C PRO A 131 -8.27 -9.73 -2.60
N PHE A 132 -9.19 -8.94 -3.15
CA PHE A 132 -9.05 -7.50 -3.36
C PHE A 132 -8.68 -6.76 -2.06
N THR A 133 -9.27 -7.18 -0.93
CA THR A 133 -8.99 -6.60 0.39
C THR A 133 -7.52 -6.71 0.80
N SER A 134 -6.82 -7.78 0.41
CA SER A 134 -5.38 -7.92 0.65
C SER A 134 -4.58 -6.87 -0.11
N PHE A 135 -5.00 -6.49 -1.32
CA PHE A 135 -4.36 -5.43 -2.10
C PHE A 135 -4.64 -4.05 -1.50
N MET A 136 -5.86 -3.78 -1.01
CA MET A 136 -6.18 -2.51 -0.34
C MET A 136 -5.29 -2.25 0.88
N LEU A 137 -4.82 -3.30 1.56
CA LEU A 137 -3.96 -3.19 2.75
C LEU A 137 -2.50 -2.89 2.41
N LEU A 138 -2.09 -2.97 1.14
CA LEU A 138 -0.69 -2.80 0.74
C LEU A 138 -0.09 -1.47 1.21
N PRO A 139 -0.73 -0.30 1.02
CA PRO A 139 -0.18 0.98 1.51
C PRO A 139 -0.02 1.02 3.04
N PHE A 140 -0.94 0.37 3.77
CA PHE A 140 -0.82 0.23 5.22
C PHE A 140 0.36 -0.66 5.62
N GLN A 141 0.56 -1.79 4.94
CA GLN A 141 1.69 -2.68 5.20
C GLN A 141 3.03 -2.01 4.83
N ARG A 142 3.04 -1.15 3.81
CA ARG A 142 4.26 -0.44 3.41
C ARG A 142 4.72 0.56 4.46
N ILE A 143 3.80 1.35 5.03
CA ILE A 143 4.16 2.37 6.03
C ILE A 143 4.80 1.76 7.29
N THR A 144 4.39 0.55 7.68
CA THR A 144 4.97 -0.14 8.84
C THR A 144 6.36 -0.69 8.53
N ARG A 145 6.60 -1.18 7.31
CA ARG A 145 7.93 -1.64 6.88
C ARG A 145 8.93 -0.51 6.73
N ILE A 146 8.52 0.62 6.14
CA ILE A 146 9.35 1.83 6.04
C ILE A 146 9.79 2.28 7.45
N LYS A 147 8.87 2.30 8.42
CA LYS A 147 9.19 2.61 9.82
C LYS A 147 10.25 1.69 10.42
N ILE A 148 10.17 0.39 10.16
CA ILE A 148 11.15 -0.60 10.68
C ILE A 148 12.51 -0.40 10.01
N LEU A 149 12.55 -0.28 8.68
CA LEU A 149 13.80 -0.05 7.92
C LEU A 149 14.53 1.20 8.40
N ILE A 150 13.77 2.22 8.77
CA ILE A 150 14.30 3.47 9.31
C ILE A 150 14.67 3.32 10.79
N GLN A 151 13.85 2.72 11.66
CA GLN A 151 14.16 2.53 13.08
C GLN A 151 15.42 1.69 13.33
N VAL A 152 15.66 0.67 12.50
CA VAL A 152 16.84 -0.20 12.62
C VAL A 152 18.13 0.56 12.30
N ARG A 153 18.07 1.68 11.56
CA ARG A 153 19.26 2.45 11.14
C ARG A 153 19.35 3.86 11.72
N TYR A 154 18.25 4.55 11.99
CA TYR A 154 18.21 5.94 12.45
C TYR A 154 16.98 6.19 13.36
N LEU A 155 17.25 6.41 14.65
CA LEU A 155 16.26 6.62 15.72
C LEU A 155 15.40 7.91 15.57
N TYR A 156 15.60 8.72 14.53
CA TYR A 156 15.08 10.08 14.42
C TYR A 156 13.69 10.24 13.78
N ILE A 157 13.20 9.25 13.01
CA ILE A 157 11.98 9.41 12.20
C ILE A 157 10.70 9.04 12.99
N LEU A 158 10.83 8.45 14.19
CA LEU A 158 9.69 8.14 15.06
C LEU A 158 8.90 9.40 15.49
N LEU A 159 9.56 10.55 15.52
CA LEU A 159 8.95 11.83 15.89
C LEU A 159 7.97 12.36 14.83
N MET A 160 8.15 12.03 13.55
CA MET A 160 7.25 12.51 12.47
C MET A 160 5.88 11.82 12.48
N PHE A 161 5.82 10.56 12.95
CA PHE A 161 4.55 9.87 13.14
C PHE A 161 3.86 10.14 14.48
N SER A 162 4.62 10.56 15.49
CA SER A 162 4.06 10.93 16.80
C SER A 162 3.35 12.30 16.75
N LYS A 163 3.89 13.27 15.99
CA LYS A 163 3.32 14.63 15.94
C LYS A 163 2.02 14.77 15.12
N ASN A 164 1.75 13.88 14.17
CA ASN A 164 0.58 13.99 13.27
C ASN A 164 -0.58 13.01 13.55
N THR A 165 -0.51 12.20 14.62
CA THR A 165 -1.63 11.34 15.02
C THR A 165 -1.81 11.33 16.53
N CYS A 166 -2.24 12.45 17.09
CA CYS A 166 -2.88 12.44 18.39
C CYS A 166 -4.37 12.07 18.23
N SER A 167 -4.79 11.10 19.05
CA SER A 167 -6.15 10.67 19.35
C SER A 167 -6.83 9.64 18.43
N SER A 168 -7.13 8.48 19.02
CA SER A 168 -8.10 7.43 18.65
C SER A 168 -7.76 6.32 17.61
N ASN A 169 -6.87 6.51 16.63
CA ASN A 169 -6.69 5.51 15.55
C ASN A 169 -5.63 4.41 15.78
N PHE A 170 -4.89 4.44 16.90
CA PHE A 170 -3.86 3.43 17.20
C PHE A 170 -4.46 2.09 17.65
N SER A 171 -5.58 2.11 18.40
CA SER A 171 -6.24 0.88 18.87
C SER A 171 -6.87 0.04 17.74
N ILE A 172 -7.41 0.67 16.69
CA ILE A 172 -8.06 -0.04 15.58
C ILE A 172 -7.04 -0.79 14.71
N LYS A 173 -5.81 -0.27 14.59
CA LYS A 173 -4.72 -0.91 13.81
C LYS A 173 -4.09 -2.10 14.52
N CYS A 174 -3.99 -2.08 15.84
CA CYS A 174 -3.56 -3.25 16.61
C CYS A 174 -4.53 -4.42 16.45
N GLU A 175 -5.83 -4.15 16.35
CA GLU A 175 -6.85 -5.18 16.16
C GLU A 175 -6.83 -5.78 14.75
N MET A 176 -6.64 -4.98 13.70
CA MET A 176 -6.50 -5.53 12.33
C MET A 176 -5.22 -6.34 12.12
N ILE A 177 -4.12 -5.97 12.76
CA ILE A 177 -2.88 -6.78 12.77
C ILE A 177 -3.11 -8.11 13.51
N ARG A 178 -3.95 -8.12 14.55
CA ARG A 178 -4.34 -9.32 15.31
C ARG A 178 -5.21 -10.26 14.48
N GLN A 179 -6.20 -9.72 13.77
CA GLN A 179 -7.10 -10.49 12.89
C GLN A 179 -6.35 -11.09 11.69
N TYR A 180 -5.42 -10.34 11.08
CA TYR A 180 -4.61 -10.84 9.96
C TYR A 180 -3.65 -11.97 10.39
N ARG A 181 -3.11 -11.92 11.62
CA ARG A 181 -2.21 -12.97 12.15
C ARG A 181 -2.98 -14.27 12.49
N LEU A 182 -4.27 -14.17 12.84
CA LEU A 182 -5.13 -15.32 13.11
C LEU A 182 -5.68 -15.99 11.84
N GLY A 183 -5.89 -15.23 10.76
CA GLY A 183 -6.37 -15.75 9.47
C GLY A 183 -5.35 -16.60 8.69
N THR A 184 -4.06 -16.54 9.02
CA THR A 184 -3.00 -17.36 8.39
C THR A 184 -2.67 -18.66 9.12
N GLN A 185 -3.41 -19.01 10.19
CA GLN A 185 -3.19 -20.25 10.96
C GLN A 185 -4.28 -21.33 10.78
N THR A 186 -5.22 -21.14 9.85
CA THR A 186 -6.18 -22.19 9.48
C THR A 186 -6.26 -22.35 7.96
N ALA A 187 -5.23 -22.99 7.41
CA ALA A 187 -5.26 -23.74 6.16
C ALA A 187 -4.27 -24.90 6.29
#